data_AF-A0A7W9BBK6-F1
#
_entry.id   AF-A0A7W9BBK6-F1
#
_cell.length_a   1.000
_cell.length_b   1.000
_cell.length_c   1.000
_cell.angle_alpha   90.00
_cell.angle_beta   90.00
_cell.angle_gamma   90.00
#
_symmetry.space_group_name_H-M   'P 1'
#
loop_
_entity.id
_entity.type
_entity.pdbx_description
1 polymer ?
#
loop_
_entity_poly.entity_id
_entity_poly.type
_entity_poly.pdbx_seq_one_letter_code
_entity_poly.pdbx_strand_id
1 'polypeptide(L)' 'MLIGYARVSTADQDLTLQTDALTKAGCEKLFTDKASGARVNRPGLAEALDFVRAGDTL' A
#
# COMPACT_ATOMS: atom_id res chain seq x y z
N MET A 1 13.14 -5.70 5.11
CA MET A 1 11.72 -5.78 5.54
C MET A 1 10.83 -5.85 4.31
N LEU A 2 9.71 -6.56 4.38
CA LEU A 2 8.67 -6.52 3.35
C LEU A 2 7.66 -5.43 3.69
N ILE A 3 7.46 -4.49 2.77
CA ILE A 3 6.52 -3.38 2.93
C ILE A 3 5.40 -3.60 1.91
N GLY A 4 4.15 -3.51 2.34
CA GLY A 4 2.99 -3.68 1.48
C GLY A 4 2.32 -2.35 1.17
N TYR A 5 1.90 -2.18 -0.08
CA TYR A 5 1.07 -1.07 -0.50
C TYR A 5 -0.20 -1.58 -1.20
N ALA A 6 -1.37 -1.14 -0.74
CA ALA A 6 -2.65 -1.48 -1.33
C ALA A 6 -3.41 -0.22 -1.81
N ARG A 7 -4.15 -0.33 -2.90
CA ARG A 7 -4.93 0.81 -3.43
C ARG A 7 -6.29 0.35 -3.93
N VAL A 8 -7.30 1.17 -3.65
CA VAL A 8 -8.63 1.07 -4.26
C VAL A 8 -9.00 2.37 -4.98
N SER A 9 -9.82 2.26 -6.01
CA SER A 9 -10.17 3.38 -6.90
C SER A 9 -11.33 4.23 -6.38
N THR A 10 -12.20 3.66 -5.55
CA THR A 10 -13.34 4.35 -4.92
C THR A 10 -13.34 4.17 -3.41
N ALA A 11 -14.04 5.06 -2.70
CA ALA A 11 -14.12 5.00 -1.25
C ALA A 11 -14.86 3.76 -0.73
N ASP A 12 -15.82 3.29 -1.53
CA ASP A 12 -16.70 2.15 -1.24
C ASP A 12 -16.03 0.79 -1.49
N GLN A 13 -14.86 0.79 -2.16
CA GLN A 13 -14.09 -0.43 -2.34
C GLN A 13 -13.35 -0.79 -1.05
N ASP A 14 -13.42 -2.08 -0.72
CA ASP A 14 -12.78 -2.64 0.47
C ASP A 14 -11.31 -2.97 0.21
N LEU A 15 -10.44 -2.53 1.11
CA LEU A 15 -9.00 -2.83 1.10
C LEU A 15 -8.68 -4.16 1.79
N THR A 16 -9.62 -4.73 2.54
CA THR A 16 -9.44 -5.90 3.42
C THR A 16 -8.80 -7.08 2.70
N LEU A 17 -9.27 -7.43 1.49
CA LEU A 17 -8.69 -8.55 0.74
C LEU A 17 -7.24 -8.30 0.31
N GLN A 18 -6.90 -7.06 -0.04
CA GLN A 18 -5.54 -6.69 -0.43
C GLN A 18 -4.62 -6.66 0.80
N THR A 19 -5.08 -6.08 1.91
CA THR A 19 -4.31 -6.03 3.16
C THR A 19 -4.08 -7.42 3.75
N ASP A 20 -5.08 -8.30 3.67
CA ASP A 20 -4.95 -9.70 4.10
C ASP A 20 -3.93 -10.46 3.25
N ALA A 21 -3.96 -10.26 1.92
CA ALA A 21 -3.00 -10.88 1.02
C ALA A 21 -1.58 -10.41 1.30
N LEU A 22 -1.38 -9.10 1.53
CA LEU A 22 -0.07 -8.53 1.86
C LEU A 22 0.44 -9.01 3.23
N THR A 23 -0.45 -9.09 4.23
CA THR A 23 -0.13 -9.65 5.54
C THR A 23 0.30 -11.12 5.41
N LYS A 24 -0.42 -11.92 4.62
CA LYS A 24 -0.07 -13.33 4.35
C LYS A 24 1.23 -13.48 3.56
N ALA A 25 1.56 -12.51 2.71
CA ALA A 25 2.83 -12.46 2.00
C ALA A 25 4.01 -12.08 2.92
N GLY A 26 3.76 -11.76 4.19
CA GLY A 26 4.78 -11.40 5.17
C GLY A 26 5.14 -9.92 5.19
N CYS A 27 4.31 -9.04 4.62
CA CYS A 27 4.51 -7.60 4.72
C CYS A 27 4.34 -7.15 6.18
N GLU A 28 5.37 -6.52 6.73
CA GLU A 28 5.43 -6.09 8.13
C GLU A 28 4.78 -4.71 8.32
N LYS A 29 4.82 -3.88 7.28
CA LYS A 29 4.20 -2.55 7.28
C LYS A 29 3.30 -2.40 6.07
N LEU A 30 2.07 -1.91 6.28
CA LEU A 30 1.10 -1.70 5.21
C LEU A 30 0.74 -0.22 5.06
N PHE A 31 0.74 0.24 3.82
CA PHE A 31 0.27 1.56 3.42
C PHE A 31 -0.92 1.41 2.48
N THR A 32 -1.86 2.35 2.52
CA THR A 32 -3.08 2.25 1.70
C THR A 32 -3.46 3.58 1.08
N ASP A 33 -4.07 3.51 -0.11
CA ASP A 33 -4.68 4.67 -0.76
C ASP A 33 -6.10 4.38 -1.25
N LYS A 34 -6.96 5.39 -1.11
CA LYS A 34 -8.27 5.44 -1.75
C LYS A 34 -8.25 6.52 -2.83
N ALA A 35 -7.73 6.17 -4.00
CA ALA A 35 -7.58 7.07 -5.13
C ALA A 35 -7.68 6.30 -6.44
N SER A 36 -8.36 6.85 -7.44
CA SER A 36 -8.40 6.24 -8.78
C SER A 36 -7.00 6.11 -9.38
N GLY A 37 -6.78 5.12 -10.24
CA GLY A 37 -5.47 4.89 -10.86
C GLY A 37 -4.95 6.08 -11.67
N ALA A 38 -5.86 6.91 -12.19
CA ALA A 38 -5.55 8.14 -12.92
C ALA A 38 -5.13 9.31 -12.02
N ARG A 39 -5.36 9.24 -10.70
CA ARG A 39 -4.89 10.28 -9.76
C ARG A 39 -3.40 10.10 -9.50
N VAL A 40 -2.67 11.19 -9.73
CA VAL A 40 -1.24 11.32 -9.43
C VAL A 40 -1.01 11.41 -7.91
N ASN A 41 -1.95 12.03 -7.19
CA ASN A 41 -1.83 12.16 -5.74
C ASN A 41 -2.15 10.82 -5.04
N ARG A 42 -1.11 10.20 -4.49
CA ARG A 42 -1.12 8.92 -3.77
C ARG A 42 -0.30 9.07 -2.48
N PRO A 43 -0.87 9.71 -1.45
CA PRO A 43 -0.14 9.98 -0.21
C PRO A 43 0.34 8.69 0.47
N GLY A 44 -0.46 7.62 0.46
CA GLY A 44 -0.05 6.34 1.02
C GLY A 44 1.16 5.72 0.30
N LEU A 45 1.24 5.86 -1.03
CA LEU A 45 2.41 5.42 -1.79
C LEU A 45 3.64 6.28 -1.48
N ALA A 46 3.47 7.59 -1.37
CA ALA A 46 4.58 8.49 -1.03
C ALA A 46 5.14 8.16 0.36
N GLU A 47 4.27 7.96 1.35
CA GLU A 47 4.67 7.54 2.69
C GLU A 47 5.38 6.18 2.70
N ALA A 48 4.91 5.22 1.87
CA ALA A 48 5.58 3.93 1.74
C ALA A 48 7.00 4.09 1.20
N LEU A 49 7.18 4.90 0.15
CA LEU A 49 8.50 5.17 -0.44
C LEU A 49 9.42 5.92 0.51
N ASP A 50 8.90 6.87 1.28
CA ASP A 50 9.66 7.61 2.30
C ASP A 50 10.05 6.71 3.49
N PHE A 51 9.29 5.64 3.75
CA PHE A 51 9.56 4.68 4.80
C PHE A 51 10.61 3.64 4.40
N VAL A 52 10.62 3.20 3.14
CA VAL A 52 11.57 2.20 2.60
C VAL A 52 13.01 2.62 2.91
N ARG A 53 13.83 1.67 3.37
CA ARG A 53 15.27 1.83 3.55
C ARG A 53 16.03 0.87 2.65
N ALA A 54 17.34 1.10 2.53
CA ALA A 54 18.21 0.20 1.76
C ALA A 54 18.14 -1.22 2.34
N GLY A 55 17.81 -2.19 1.48
CA GLY A 55 17.61 -3.60 1.87
C GLY A 55 16.16 -3.99 2.14
N ASP A 56 15.22 -3.05 2.08
CA ASP A 56 13.79 -3.34 2.09
C ASP A 56 13.24 -3.60 0.68
N THR A 57 12.09 -4.27 0.63
CA THR A 57 11.34 -4.53 -0.60
C THR A 57 9.91 -4.03 -0.42
N LEU A 58 9.44 -3.25 -1.41
CA LEU A 58 8.07 -2.74 -1.53
C LEU A 58 7.37 -3.43 -2.72
#